data_AF-A0A367YH11-F1
#
_entry.id   AF-A0A367YH11-F1
#
_cell.length_a   1.000
_cell.length_b   1.000
_cell.length_c   1.000
_cell.angle_alpha   90.00
_cell.angle_beta   90.00
_cell.angle_gamma   90.00
#
_symmetry.space_group_name_H-M   'P 1'
#
loop_
_entity.id
_entity.type
_entity.pdbx_description
1 polymer ?
#
loop_
_entity_poly.entity_id
_entity_poly.type
_entity_poly.pdbx_seq_one_letter_code
_entity_poly.pdbx_strand_id
1 'polypeptide(L)'
;MTDSTTNELKQRIGDDKFQQAVQFYEADRRLTPEDRAQLRDDIKKVLVVSNSYGYAAGLVAFLMPTVYFRFFNKAKLNPKAFIQRPLLSVGLGVANLYFMYNVYANNLYNEMLDSGLPENQLEIWRNMERYRLGIYMFYYTRSAQDPAVTLPDPRTFTSDMAQVRFDPERYKQAEGPDHVLTTWDKIRLSNGLDITPEESKPASAWDEVRRGK
;
A
#
# COMPACT_ATOMS: atom_id res chain seq x y z
N MET A 1 41.88 9.80 13.96
CA MET A 1 41.27 8.49 13.70
C MET A 1 39.77 8.71 13.59
N THR A 2 39.28 8.87 12.37
CA THR A 2 37.87 9.10 12.04
C THR A 2 37.19 7.74 11.93
N ASP A 3 36.21 7.49 12.78
CA ASP A 3 35.46 6.22 12.83
C ASP A 3 34.65 6.02 11.55
N SER A 4 35.10 5.09 10.70
CA SER A 4 34.62 4.87 9.33
C SER A 4 33.48 3.86 9.23
N THR A 5 32.64 3.68 10.26
CA THR A 5 31.98 2.36 10.42
C THR A 5 30.53 2.37 10.88
N THR A 6 29.75 3.45 10.70
CA THR A 6 28.32 3.39 11.05
C THR A 6 27.42 3.63 9.84
N ASN A 7 26.78 2.55 9.36
CA ASN A 7 25.74 2.62 8.35
C ASN A 7 24.56 3.45 8.89
N GLU A 8 24.22 4.53 8.19
CA GLU A 8 23.20 5.48 8.67
C GLU A 8 21.79 4.89 8.70
N LEU A 9 21.47 4.00 7.74
CA LEU A 9 20.19 3.31 7.74
C LEU A 9 20.06 2.46 9.00
N LYS A 10 21.10 1.71 9.34
CA LYS A 10 21.19 0.91 10.57
C LYS A 10 20.96 1.76 11.83
N GLN A 11 21.55 2.97 11.91
CA GLN A 11 21.31 3.88 13.03
C GLN A 11 19.84 4.31 13.14
N ARG A 12 19.15 4.52 12.01
CA ARG A 12 17.76 5.03 11.99
C ARG A 12 16.71 3.97 12.30
N ILE A 13 16.89 2.76 11.76
CA ILE A 13 15.88 1.68 11.89
C ILE A 13 16.22 0.67 12.98
N GLY A 14 17.44 0.70 13.51
CA GLY A 14 17.96 -0.25 14.48
C GLY A 14 18.46 -1.55 13.85
N ASP A 15 19.23 -2.32 14.63
CA ASP A 15 19.94 -3.52 14.16
C ASP A 15 19.01 -4.60 13.60
N ASP A 16 17.92 -4.93 14.30
CA ASP A 16 17.02 -6.02 13.89
C ASP A 16 16.34 -5.72 12.54
N LYS A 17 15.80 -4.50 12.38
CA LYS A 17 15.15 -4.09 11.13
C LYS A 17 16.15 -3.95 10.00
N PHE A 18 17.37 -3.53 10.31
CA PHE A 18 18.45 -3.49 9.33
C PHE A 18 18.82 -4.89 8.82
N GLN A 19 18.92 -5.88 9.71
CA GLN A 19 19.14 -7.26 9.30
C GLN A 19 17.99 -7.82 8.46
N GLN A 20 16.73 -7.52 8.83
CA GLN A 20 15.57 -7.90 8.01
C GLN A 20 15.62 -7.26 6.62
N ALA A 21 15.97 -5.98 6.51
CA ALA A 21 16.12 -5.30 5.23
C ALA A 21 17.22 -5.93 4.36
N VAL A 22 18.33 -6.32 4.99
CA VAL A 22 19.42 -7.05 4.33
C VAL A 22 18.99 -8.42 3.84
N GLN A 23 18.29 -9.21 4.67
CA GLN A 23 17.78 -10.53 4.29
C GLN A 23 16.76 -10.44 3.15
N PHE A 24 15.86 -9.45 3.21
CA PHE A 24 14.93 -9.16 2.12
C PHE A 24 15.68 -8.82 0.83
N TYR A 25 16.68 -7.94 0.89
CA TYR A 25 17.50 -7.58 -0.27
C TYR A 25 18.20 -8.79 -0.89
N GLU A 26 18.83 -9.64 -0.08
CA GLU A 26 19.53 -10.84 -0.56
C GLU A 26 18.60 -11.85 -1.22
N ALA A 27 17.40 -12.04 -0.67
CA ALA A 27 16.37 -12.87 -1.30
C ALA A 27 15.89 -12.24 -2.61
N ASP A 28 15.64 -10.93 -2.65
CA ASP A 28 15.08 -10.24 -3.82
C ASP A 28 16.02 -10.26 -5.04
N ARG A 29 17.34 -10.27 -4.78
CA ARG A 29 18.37 -10.38 -5.81
C ARG A 29 18.40 -11.73 -6.51
N ARG A 30 17.80 -12.78 -5.93
CA ARG A 30 17.70 -14.12 -6.53
C ARG A 30 16.51 -14.25 -7.48
N LEU A 31 15.59 -13.28 -7.48
CA LEU A 31 14.37 -13.33 -8.28
C LEU A 31 14.61 -12.92 -9.73
N THR A 32 14.00 -13.67 -10.64
CA THR A 32 13.82 -13.28 -12.04
C THR A 32 12.67 -12.27 -12.20
N PRO A 33 12.60 -11.53 -13.33
CA PRO A 33 11.42 -10.70 -13.64
C PRO A 33 10.10 -11.50 -13.60
N GLU A 34 10.12 -12.76 -14.04
CA GLU A 34 8.99 -13.67 -14.01
C GLU A 34 8.58 -14.02 -12.57
N ASP A 35 9.54 -14.34 -11.69
CA ASP A 35 9.28 -14.57 -10.27
C ASP A 35 8.63 -13.34 -9.62
N ARG A 36 9.11 -12.13 -9.96
CA ARG A 36 8.54 -10.88 -9.45
C ARG A 36 7.11 -10.67 -9.94
N ALA A 37 6.81 -11.00 -11.20
CA ALA A 37 5.46 -10.93 -11.74
C ALA A 37 4.52 -11.91 -11.03
N GLN A 38 5.00 -13.12 -10.73
CA GLN A 38 4.24 -14.11 -9.97
C GLN A 38 3.99 -13.65 -8.53
N LEU A 39 5.03 -13.18 -7.83
CA LEU A 39 4.90 -12.60 -6.48
C LEU A 39 3.87 -11.46 -6.44
N ARG A 40 3.88 -10.56 -7.43
CA ARG A 40 2.86 -9.51 -7.55
C ARG A 40 1.44 -10.11 -7.61
N ASP A 41 1.23 -11.12 -8.44
CA ASP A 41 -0.09 -11.70 -8.66
C ASP A 41 -0.58 -12.49 -7.44
N ASP A 42 0.33 -13.19 -6.76
CA ASP A 42 0.03 -13.89 -5.51
C ASP A 42 -0.32 -12.91 -4.39
N ILE A 43 0.46 -11.84 -4.21
CA ILE A 43 0.16 -10.78 -3.25
C ILE A 43 -1.19 -10.14 -3.57
N LYS A 44 -1.45 -9.82 -4.85
CA LYS A 44 -2.73 -9.26 -5.29
C LYS A 44 -3.88 -10.20 -4.96
N LYS A 45 -3.72 -11.51 -5.15
CA LYS A 45 -4.73 -12.51 -4.80
C LYS A 45 -5.04 -12.46 -3.30
N VAL A 46 -4.03 -12.48 -2.43
CA VAL A 46 -4.22 -12.38 -0.98
C VAL A 46 -4.98 -11.11 -0.61
N LEU A 47 -4.59 -9.95 -1.16
CA LEU A 47 -5.23 -8.67 -0.91
C LEU A 47 -6.68 -8.62 -1.40
N VAL A 48 -6.95 -9.07 -2.63
CA VAL A 48 -8.29 -9.02 -3.22
C VAL A 48 -9.24 -9.98 -2.51
N VAL A 49 -8.80 -11.21 -2.25
CA VAL A 49 -9.64 -12.23 -1.61
C VAL A 49 -9.97 -11.83 -0.18
N SER A 50 -8.98 -11.43 0.63
CA SER A 50 -9.22 -10.99 2.01
C SER A 50 -10.14 -9.76 2.09
N ASN A 51 -9.96 -8.78 1.20
CA ASN A 51 -10.86 -7.63 1.10
C ASN A 51 -12.29 -8.04 0.73
N SER A 52 -12.45 -8.96 -0.23
CA SER A 52 -13.79 -9.42 -0.65
C SER A 52 -14.56 -10.08 0.48
N TYR A 53 -13.89 -10.92 1.29
CA TYR A 53 -14.50 -11.52 2.48
C TYR A 53 -14.82 -10.48 3.55
N GLY A 54 -13.91 -9.52 3.78
CA GLY A 54 -14.14 -8.41 4.70
C GLY A 54 -15.39 -7.60 4.32
N TYR A 55 -15.50 -7.21 3.05
CA TYR A 55 -16.66 -6.45 2.56
C TYR A 55 -17.96 -7.25 2.63
N ALA A 56 -17.95 -8.53 2.23
CA ALA A 56 -19.14 -9.38 2.30
C ALA A 56 -19.61 -9.56 3.75
N ALA A 57 -18.70 -9.85 4.67
CA ALA A 57 -19.02 -10.01 6.09
C ALA A 57 -19.48 -8.70 6.73
N GLY A 58 -18.86 -7.58 6.37
CA GLY A 58 -19.27 -6.24 6.81
C GLY A 58 -20.69 -5.90 6.34
N LEU A 59 -21.03 -6.19 5.08
CA LEU A 59 -22.38 -5.96 4.55
C LEU A 59 -23.43 -6.81 5.27
N VAL A 60 -23.14 -8.09 5.52
CA VAL A 60 -24.04 -8.98 6.27
C VAL A 60 -24.28 -8.44 7.68
N ALA A 61 -23.21 -8.07 8.40
CA ALA A 61 -23.32 -7.53 9.76
C ALA A 61 -24.03 -6.17 9.79
N PHE A 62 -23.83 -5.33 8.76
CA PHE A 62 -24.54 -4.08 8.60
C PHE A 62 -26.05 -4.27 8.42
N LEU A 63 -26.47 -5.25 7.61
CA LEU A 63 -27.89 -5.51 7.38
C LEU A 63 -28.55 -6.28 8.53
N MET A 64 -27.77 -6.96 9.37
CA MET A 64 -28.27 -7.87 10.39
C MET A 64 -29.22 -7.20 11.41
N PRO A 65 -28.95 -5.99 11.96
CA PRO A 65 -29.93 -5.29 12.78
C PRO A 65 -31.26 -5.05 12.05
N THR A 66 -31.20 -4.66 10.78
CA THR A 66 -32.40 -4.42 9.98
C THR A 66 -33.23 -5.68 9.82
N VAL A 67 -32.60 -6.81 9.51
CA VAL A 67 -33.26 -8.13 9.43
C VAL A 67 -33.82 -8.52 10.80
N TYR A 68 -33.03 -8.40 11.87
CA TYR A 68 -33.44 -8.76 13.22
C TYR A 68 -34.68 -8.00 13.68
N PHE A 69 -34.68 -6.67 13.57
CA PHE A 69 -35.81 -5.85 14.02
C PHE A 69 -37.05 -5.98 13.11
N ARG A 70 -36.89 -6.19 11.80
CA ARG A 70 -38.05 -6.39 10.92
C ARG A 70 -38.75 -7.72 11.16
N PHE A 71 -38.00 -8.79 11.34
CA PHE A 71 -38.57 -10.15 11.33
C PHE A 71 -38.72 -10.77 12.72
N PHE A 72 -37.83 -10.46 13.65
CA PHE A 72 -37.76 -11.14 14.97
C PHE A 72 -38.14 -10.23 16.13
N ASN A 73 -37.82 -8.93 16.05
CA ASN A 73 -38.15 -7.96 17.11
C ASN A 73 -38.95 -6.78 16.56
N LYS A 74 -40.24 -7.01 16.28
CA LYS A 74 -41.20 -6.06 15.69
C LYS A 74 -41.43 -4.78 16.52
N ALA A 75 -40.79 -4.63 17.68
CA ALA A 75 -40.93 -3.48 18.55
C ALA A 75 -40.29 -2.22 17.93
N LYS A 76 -41.08 -1.16 17.76
CA LYS A 76 -40.66 0.21 17.38
C LYS A 76 -39.82 0.27 16.09
N LEU A 77 -40.33 -0.32 15.02
CA LEU A 77 -39.82 -0.08 13.67
C LEU A 77 -40.09 1.37 13.26
N ASN A 78 -39.11 2.02 12.63
CA ASN A 78 -39.40 3.24 11.87
C ASN A 78 -39.85 2.82 10.46
N PRO A 79 -41.14 2.96 10.11
CA PRO A 79 -41.67 2.48 8.83
C PRO A 79 -41.08 3.22 7.62
N LYS A 80 -40.52 4.43 7.82
CA LYS A 80 -39.90 5.23 6.77
C LYS A 80 -38.40 4.94 6.58
N ALA A 81 -37.79 4.18 7.48
CA ALA A 81 -36.35 3.90 7.42
C ALA A 81 -36.07 2.59 6.66
N PHE A 82 -35.17 2.68 5.67
CA PHE A 82 -34.66 1.49 4.98
C PHE A 82 -33.80 0.63 5.92
N ILE A 83 -32.89 1.26 6.67
CA ILE A 83 -32.01 0.63 7.68
C ILE A 83 -32.58 0.89 9.07
N GLN A 84 -32.82 -0.17 9.83
CA GLN A 84 -33.21 -0.06 11.24
C GLN A 84 -31.94 0.00 12.10
N ARG A 85 -31.89 0.93 13.06
CA ARG A 85 -30.72 1.17 13.94
C ARG A 85 -29.43 1.44 13.14
N PRO A 86 -29.34 2.59 12.42
CA PRO A 86 -28.22 2.89 11.54
C PRO A 86 -26.86 2.91 12.25
N LEU A 87 -26.77 3.50 13.46
CA LEU A 87 -25.50 3.54 14.21
C LEU A 87 -25.01 2.14 14.61
N LEU A 88 -25.92 1.27 15.06
CA LEU A 88 -25.59 -0.12 15.39
C LEU A 88 -25.17 -0.89 14.13
N SER A 89 -25.89 -0.69 13.03
CA SER A 89 -25.59 -1.31 11.73
C SER A 89 -24.21 -0.92 11.24
N VAL A 90 -23.87 0.37 11.27
CA VAL A 90 -22.52 0.86 10.90
C VAL A 90 -21.46 0.27 11.82
N GLY A 91 -21.67 0.31 13.14
CA GLY A 91 -20.72 -0.24 14.11
C GLY A 91 -20.43 -1.73 13.89
N LEU A 92 -21.48 -2.54 13.74
CA LEU A 92 -21.33 -3.98 13.47
C LEU A 92 -20.70 -4.23 12.09
N GLY A 93 -21.11 -3.48 11.07
CA GLY A 93 -20.55 -3.60 9.73
C GLY A 93 -19.05 -3.33 9.68
N VAL A 94 -18.60 -2.23 10.27
CA VAL A 94 -17.17 -1.86 10.31
C VAL A 94 -16.37 -2.83 11.18
N ALA A 95 -16.89 -3.21 12.36
CA ALA A 95 -16.21 -4.16 13.24
C ALA A 95 -16.02 -5.52 12.56
N ASN A 96 -17.08 -6.04 11.93
CA ASN A 96 -17.01 -7.34 11.26
C ASN A 96 -16.15 -7.31 9.99
N LEU A 97 -16.18 -6.19 9.25
CA LEU A 97 -15.28 -5.98 8.11
C LEU A 97 -13.82 -6.07 8.54
N TYR A 98 -13.44 -5.30 9.57
CA TYR A 98 -12.06 -5.27 10.06
C TYR A 98 -11.62 -6.63 10.61
N PHE A 99 -12.48 -7.27 11.40
CA PHE A 99 -12.20 -8.57 11.99
C PHE A 99 -12.03 -9.64 10.90
N MET A 100 -13.00 -9.78 10.00
CA MET A 100 -12.94 -10.82 8.96
C MET A 100 -11.83 -10.57 7.95
N TYR A 101 -11.57 -9.32 7.57
CA TYR A 101 -10.41 -8.97 6.75
C TYR A 101 -9.12 -9.49 7.40
N ASN A 102 -8.91 -9.22 8.69
CA ASN A 102 -7.70 -9.65 9.39
C ASN A 102 -7.56 -11.17 9.48
N VAL A 103 -8.66 -11.87 9.78
CA VAL A 103 -8.70 -13.34 9.85
C VAL A 103 -8.34 -13.95 8.50
N TYR A 104 -9.03 -13.55 7.42
CA TYR A 104 -8.76 -14.11 6.09
C TYR A 104 -7.40 -13.71 5.54
N ALA A 105 -6.97 -12.46 5.75
CA ALA A 105 -5.63 -12.04 5.35
C ALA A 105 -4.55 -12.83 6.09
N ASN A 106 -4.75 -13.20 7.36
CA ASN A 106 -3.81 -14.03 8.11
C ASN A 106 -3.78 -15.47 7.60
N ASN A 107 -4.95 -16.06 7.37
CA ASN A 107 -5.05 -17.43 6.88
C ASN A 107 -4.45 -17.58 5.48
N LEU A 108 -4.79 -16.69 4.56
CA LEU A 108 -4.24 -16.71 3.19
C LEU A 108 -2.74 -16.43 3.17
N TYR A 109 -2.24 -15.57 4.06
CA TYR A 109 -0.81 -15.33 4.18
C TYR A 109 -0.06 -16.59 4.61
N ASN A 110 -0.56 -17.27 5.64
CA ASN A 110 0.02 -18.52 6.12
C ASN A 110 -0.11 -19.63 5.09
N GLU A 111 -1.21 -19.69 4.34
CA GLU A 111 -1.36 -20.62 3.23
C GLU A 111 -0.29 -20.42 2.16
N MET A 112 0.09 -19.17 1.85
CA MET A 112 1.22 -18.91 0.94
C MET A 112 2.56 -19.38 1.52
N LEU A 113 2.79 -19.24 2.83
CA LEU A 113 4.00 -19.73 3.49
C LEU A 113 4.07 -21.27 3.55
N ASP A 114 2.92 -21.93 3.64
CA ASP A 114 2.82 -23.38 3.68
C ASP A 114 2.66 -24.00 2.28
N SER A 115 2.51 -23.16 1.26
CA SER A 115 2.38 -23.61 -0.12
C SER A 115 3.73 -24.06 -0.66
N GLY A 116 3.70 -25.03 -1.58
CA GLY A 116 4.89 -25.55 -2.26
C GLY A 116 5.47 -24.57 -3.30
N LEU A 117 5.54 -23.28 -2.98
CA LEU A 117 6.20 -22.28 -3.82
C LEU A 117 7.68 -22.61 -4.01
N PRO A 118 8.29 -22.17 -5.13
CA PRO A 118 9.73 -22.22 -5.28
C PRO A 118 10.45 -21.53 -4.10
N GLU A 119 11.55 -22.11 -3.63
CA GLU A 119 12.25 -21.62 -2.41
C GLU A 119 12.60 -20.13 -2.50
N ASN A 120 13.03 -19.65 -3.67
CA ASN A 120 13.35 -18.23 -3.88
C ASN A 120 12.16 -17.30 -3.60
N GLN A 121 10.94 -17.70 -3.99
CA GLN A 121 9.73 -16.93 -3.74
C GLN A 121 9.28 -17.08 -2.28
N LEU A 122 9.45 -18.27 -1.70
CA LEU A 122 9.11 -18.56 -0.31
C LEU A 122 9.98 -17.77 0.68
N GLU A 123 11.28 -17.62 0.41
CA GLU A 123 12.18 -16.76 1.19
C GLU A 123 11.70 -15.31 1.22
N ILE A 124 11.14 -14.79 0.12
CA ILE A 124 10.55 -13.44 0.08
C ILE A 124 9.31 -13.37 0.96
N TRP A 125 8.40 -14.34 0.84
CA TRP A 125 7.22 -14.41 1.69
C TRP A 125 7.57 -14.43 3.18
N ARG A 126 8.65 -15.12 3.58
CA ARG A 126 9.12 -15.11 4.98
C ARG A 126 9.66 -13.75 5.44
N ASN A 127 10.21 -12.95 4.52
CA ASN A 127 10.80 -11.64 4.81
C ASN A 127 9.82 -10.46 4.60
N MET A 128 8.65 -10.68 4.02
CA MET A 128 7.62 -9.66 3.89
C MET A 128 6.84 -9.47 5.20
N GLU A 129 6.48 -8.23 5.50
CA GLU A 129 5.48 -7.96 6.54
C GLU A 129 4.06 -8.09 5.96
N ARG A 130 3.23 -8.99 6.52
CA ARG A 130 1.82 -9.19 6.12
C ARG A 130 1.02 -7.89 6.00
N TYR A 131 1.15 -6.99 6.96
CA TYR A 131 0.40 -5.73 6.98
C TYR A 131 0.85 -4.74 5.89
N ARG A 132 2.00 -5.00 5.24
CA ARG A 132 2.58 -4.15 4.20
C ARG A 132 2.51 -4.78 2.81
N LEU A 133 1.76 -5.87 2.63
CA LEU A 133 1.58 -6.53 1.34
C LEU A 133 1.22 -5.57 0.20
N GLY A 134 0.42 -4.52 0.47
CA GLY A 134 0.12 -3.50 -0.53
C GLY A 134 1.35 -2.77 -1.07
N ILE A 135 2.33 -2.46 -0.21
CA ILE A 135 3.58 -1.81 -0.61
C ILE A 135 4.42 -2.76 -1.47
N TYR A 136 4.52 -4.03 -1.06
CA TYR A 136 5.24 -5.05 -1.85
C TYR A 136 4.57 -5.31 -3.19
N MET A 137 3.24 -5.29 -3.27
CA MET A 137 2.51 -5.39 -4.55
C MET A 137 2.94 -4.27 -5.51
N PHE A 138 3.00 -3.02 -5.04
CA PHE A 138 3.45 -1.90 -5.87
C PHE A 138 4.93 -2.03 -6.28
N TYR A 139 5.79 -2.45 -5.34
CA TYR A 139 7.19 -2.71 -5.61
C TYR A 139 7.36 -3.74 -6.74
N TYR A 140 6.76 -4.92 -6.59
CA TYR A 140 6.85 -5.99 -7.59
C TYR A 140 6.14 -5.69 -8.91
N THR A 141 5.12 -4.84 -8.89
CA THR A 141 4.52 -4.32 -10.13
C THR A 141 5.55 -3.54 -10.95
N ARG A 142 6.37 -2.71 -10.31
CA ARG A 142 7.39 -1.91 -10.99
C ARG A 142 8.66 -2.71 -11.31
N SER A 143 9.19 -3.46 -10.34
CA SER A 143 10.45 -4.19 -10.48
C SER A 143 10.38 -5.43 -11.39
N ALA A 144 9.17 -5.95 -11.66
CA ALA A 144 8.96 -6.96 -12.71
C ALA A 144 9.08 -6.38 -14.13
N GLN A 145 8.77 -5.09 -14.31
CA GLN A 145 8.86 -4.41 -15.61
C GLN A 145 10.26 -3.82 -15.85
N ASP A 146 10.86 -3.25 -14.80
CA ASP A 146 12.16 -2.60 -14.86
C ASP A 146 13.06 -3.06 -13.71
N PRO A 147 14.10 -3.87 -13.99
CA PRO A 147 15.08 -4.30 -13.00
C PRO A 147 15.85 -3.14 -12.34
N ALA A 148 15.92 -1.95 -12.95
CA ALA A 148 16.57 -0.79 -12.34
C ALA A 148 15.81 -0.26 -11.11
N VAL A 149 14.55 -0.65 -10.94
CA VAL A 149 13.69 -0.26 -9.80
C VAL A 149 13.90 -1.18 -8.59
N THR A 150 14.77 -2.20 -8.69
CA THR A 150 15.09 -3.06 -7.53
C THR A 150 15.73 -2.26 -6.40
N LEU A 151 15.46 -2.68 -5.16
CA LEU A 151 15.98 -2.01 -3.98
C LEU A 151 17.52 -1.99 -3.98
N PRO A 152 18.15 -0.85 -3.64
CA PRO A 152 19.60 -0.78 -3.46
C PRO A 152 20.02 -1.55 -2.20
N ASP A 153 21.28 -1.99 -2.16
CA ASP A 153 21.82 -2.72 -1.00
C ASP A 153 21.79 -1.84 0.26
N PRO A 154 21.05 -2.24 1.32
CA PRO A 154 20.96 -1.49 2.58
C PRO A 154 22.32 -1.19 3.21
N ARG A 155 23.33 -2.05 2.97
CA ARG A 155 24.69 -1.91 3.51
C ARG A 155 25.45 -0.74 2.90
N THR A 156 25.09 -0.36 1.68
CA THR A 156 25.74 0.73 0.94
C THR A 156 25.10 2.10 1.19
N PHE A 157 24.08 2.15 2.05
CA PHE A 157 23.33 3.37 2.31
C PHE A 157 24.17 4.43 3.03
N THR A 158 24.29 5.60 2.42
CA THR A 158 24.97 6.80 2.96
C THR A 158 23.98 7.98 3.02
N SER A 159 24.30 9.03 3.81
CA SER A 159 23.52 10.28 3.91
C SER A 159 23.06 10.83 2.56
N ASP A 160 23.93 10.76 1.55
CA ASP A 160 23.64 11.30 0.23
C ASP A 160 22.63 10.45 -0.55
N MET A 161 22.50 9.15 -0.23
CA MET A 161 21.43 8.30 -0.78
C MET A 161 20.07 8.54 -0.12
N ALA A 162 20.03 9.21 1.03
CA ALA A 162 18.77 9.67 1.63
C ALA A 162 18.19 10.90 0.93
N GLN A 163 18.96 11.54 0.04
CA GLN A 163 18.45 12.62 -0.79
C GLN A 163 17.58 12.03 -1.91
N VAL A 164 16.38 12.59 -2.07
CA VAL A 164 15.43 12.22 -3.11
C VAL A 164 16.14 12.21 -4.47
N ARG A 165 16.34 11.02 -5.06
CA ARG A 165 16.95 10.89 -6.38
C ARG A 165 15.98 11.43 -7.43
N PHE A 166 16.25 12.66 -7.86
CA PHE A 166 15.60 13.33 -8.97
C PHE A 166 16.26 12.87 -10.27
N ASP A 167 15.49 12.36 -11.22
CA ASP A 167 15.97 12.06 -12.57
C ASP A 167 15.65 13.26 -13.49
N PRO A 168 16.64 14.14 -13.77
CA PRO A 168 16.43 15.33 -14.58
C PRO A 168 16.06 15.02 -16.04
N GLU A 169 16.41 13.85 -16.58
CA GLU A 169 16.13 13.48 -17.97
C GLU A 169 14.64 13.16 -18.17
N ARG A 170 13.98 12.55 -17.18
CA ARG A 170 12.50 12.38 -17.17
C ARG A 170 11.75 13.72 -17.13
N TYR A 171 12.36 14.75 -16.56
CA TYR A 171 11.76 16.08 -16.41
C TYR A 171 11.92 16.96 -17.67
N LYS A 172 13.05 16.87 -18.38
CA LYS A 172 13.32 17.70 -19.58
C LYS A 172 12.29 17.50 -20.70
N GLN A 173 11.56 16.40 -20.72
CA GLN A 173 10.51 16.15 -21.71
C GLN A 173 9.18 16.85 -21.40
N ALA A 174 8.94 17.34 -20.17
CA ALA A 174 7.63 17.82 -19.74
C ALA A 174 7.48 19.36 -19.68
N GLU A 175 8.46 20.13 -19.17
CA GLU A 175 8.19 21.53 -18.80
C GLU A 175 9.31 22.56 -19.10
N GLY A 176 10.30 22.19 -19.90
CA GLY A 176 11.34 23.14 -20.35
C GLY A 176 12.35 23.55 -19.25
N PRO A 177 13.39 24.32 -19.63
CA PRO A 177 14.65 24.41 -18.89
C PRO A 177 14.65 25.27 -17.61
N ASP A 178 13.60 26.07 -17.34
CA ASP A 178 13.70 27.17 -16.34
C ASP A 178 12.83 27.01 -15.07
N HIS A 179 12.16 25.87 -14.86
CA HIS A 179 11.34 25.69 -13.65
C HIS A 179 12.17 25.24 -12.44
N VAL A 180 12.13 26.00 -11.36
CA VAL A 180 12.82 25.67 -10.09
C VAL A 180 11.89 24.88 -9.17
N LEU A 181 12.13 23.57 -9.05
CA LEU A 181 11.30 22.66 -8.25
C LEU A 181 11.44 22.90 -6.73
N THR A 182 10.31 22.99 -6.03
CA THR A 182 10.29 23.00 -4.56
C THR A 182 10.61 21.62 -3.99
N THR A 183 10.96 21.53 -2.71
CA THR A 183 11.23 20.25 -2.03
C THR A 183 10.05 19.27 -2.12
N TRP A 184 8.82 19.77 -2.09
CA TRP A 184 7.62 18.95 -2.20
C TRP A 184 7.37 18.45 -3.62
N ASP A 185 7.73 19.24 -4.63
CA ASP A 185 7.61 18.84 -6.03
C ASP A 185 8.59 17.72 -6.35
N LYS A 186 9.82 17.79 -5.82
CA LYS A 186 10.79 16.70 -5.88
C LYS A 186 10.26 15.41 -5.26
N ILE A 187 9.58 15.51 -4.11
CA ILE A 187 8.95 14.36 -3.43
C ILE A 187 7.78 13.79 -4.24
N ARG A 188 6.91 14.62 -4.82
CA ARG A 188 5.79 14.18 -5.66
C ARG A 188 6.30 13.47 -6.91
N LEU A 189 7.24 14.09 -7.60
CA LEU A 189 7.89 13.55 -8.80
C LEU A 189 8.62 12.22 -8.52
N SER A 190 9.37 12.11 -7.42
CA SER A 190 10.07 10.85 -7.08
C SER A 190 9.12 9.69 -6.81
N ASN A 191 7.88 9.98 -6.42
CA ASN A 191 6.83 8.98 -6.23
C ASN A 191 6.04 8.69 -7.53
N GLY A 192 6.31 9.41 -8.61
CA GLY A 192 5.64 9.27 -9.90
C GLY A 192 4.32 10.04 -9.99
N LEU A 193 4.14 11.08 -9.17
CA LEU A 193 2.99 11.99 -9.24
C LEU A 193 3.33 13.18 -10.16
N ASP A 194 2.38 13.52 -11.03
CA ASP A 194 2.45 14.69 -11.91
C ASP A 194 2.25 15.98 -11.08
N ILE A 195 3.05 16.99 -11.36
CA ILE A 195 3.04 18.29 -10.68
C ILE A 195 2.71 19.44 -11.64
N THR A 196 2.38 19.14 -12.90
CA THR A 196 1.99 20.14 -13.89
C THR A 196 0.93 21.08 -13.31
N PRO A 197 1.12 22.41 -13.38
CA PRO A 197 0.12 23.37 -12.93
C PRO A 197 -1.22 23.11 -13.64
N GLU A 198 -2.32 23.08 -12.88
CA GLU A 198 -3.70 22.94 -13.37
C GLU A 198 -4.20 24.14 -14.22
N GLU A 199 -3.31 24.88 -14.91
CA GLU A 199 -3.70 26.03 -15.75
C GLU A 199 -4.52 25.62 -17.00
N SER A 200 -4.64 24.33 -17.31
CA SER A 200 -5.44 23.84 -18.43
C SER A 200 -6.76 23.16 -18.05
N LYS A 201 -7.16 23.14 -16.77
CA LYS A 201 -8.50 22.64 -16.39
C LYS A 201 -9.50 23.79 -16.32
N PRO A 202 -10.68 23.69 -16.97
CA PRO A 202 -11.71 24.72 -16.83
C PRO A 202 -12.05 24.86 -15.34
N ALA A 203 -12.11 26.12 -14.87
CA ALA A 203 -12.28 26.46 -13.47
C ALA A 203 -13.41 25.65 -12.82
N SER A 204 -13.13 25.07 -11.65
CA SER A 204 -14.13 24.29 -10.93
C SER A 204 -15.16 25.23 -10.29
N ALA A 205 -16.38 24.74 -10.07
CA ALA A 205 -17.43 25.50 -9.38
C ALA A 205 -17.00 26.00 -7.97
N TRP A 206 -15.99 25.37 -7.37
CA TRP A 206 -15.43 25.78 -6.07
C TRP A 206 -14.49 26.98 -6.14
N ASP A 207 -14.01 27.34 -7.33
CA ASP A 207 -13.22 28.55 -7.56
C ASP A 207 -14.10 29.80 -7.69
N GLU A 208 -15.38 29.65 -8.03
CA GLU A 208 -16.37 30.73 -8.04
C GLU A 208 -16.77 31.10 -6.60
N VAL A 209 -17.05 30.10 -5.76
CA VAL A 209 -17.40 30.29 -4.35
C VAL A 209 -16.28 31.00 -3.57
N ARG A 210 -15.01 30.67 -3.83
CA ARG A 210 -13.86 31.35 -3.19
C ARG A 210 -13.63 32.78 -3.68
N ARG A 211 -14.15 33.13 -4.86
CA ARG A 211 -14.09 34.49 -5.42
C ARG A 211 -15.27 35.36 -5.01
N GLY A 212 -16.16 34.85 -4.15
CA GLY A 212 -17.25 35.64 -3.56
C GLY A 212 -18.27 36.15 -4.57
N LYS A 213 -18.50 35.39 -5.66
CA LYS A 213 -19.66 35.57 -6.53
C LYS A 213 -20.70 34.50 -6.25
#